data_AF-A0A9W7D9A6-F1
#
_entry.id   AF-A0A9W7D9A6-F1
#
_cell.length_a   1.000
_cell.length_b   1.000
_cell.length_c   1.000
_cell.angle_alpha   90.00
_cell.angle_beta   90.00
_cell.angle_gamma   90.00
#
_symmetry.space_group_name_H-M   'P 1'
#
loop_
_entity.id
_entity.type
_entity.pdbx_description
1 polymer ?
#
loop_
_entity_poly.entity_id
_entity_poly.type
_entity_poly.pdbx_seq_one_letter_code
_entity_poly.pdbx_strand_id
1 'polypeptide(L)'
;MKRAVHEARELKKELVLLRKEKEEILAAARKSAMAAPGSGGKEATQHGSAGASKDKQSSNKAAELKLKQQIQTLTTRIKELESDTRELQQQVSELESENQAVAAQSTVDLSEKDREIAALQDELKKTKLVADETKRKCQKMLKEKEEEAQRALQENEQLARCAKTLQGQLALLPQLKKQLEHAKEKRADVAEVWQKKLEQRNQAFLREEEASKRKLAESAAQVAELVEQKHDLQTRLEELEGKIGEIDSIHQTEMRDETQRHVDLETLAKQLEERLLAAEIVARKAEQAEVVALETQKQETRLRQLAEDAADAVEARAEKAERELAGAQQQLNSLEEALQARGVTLDYLLKQQNPVSVAGRASSMAHNGKTRATNTLKKPSPTTSRCKTVPKMQRSTTIEATSNNEDERDR
;
A
#
# COMPACT_ATOMS: atom_id res chain seq x y z
N MET A 1 44.41 53.11 -61.27
CA MET A 1 45.21 54.36 -61.19
C MET A 1 46.67 54.19 -61.61
N LYS A 2 47.48 53.30 -61.01
CA LYS A 2 48.93 53.22 -61.33
C LYS A 2 49.25 52.91 -62.81
N ARG A 3 48.47 52.06 -63.49
CA ARG A 3 48.62 51.81 -64.94
C ARG A 3 48.28 53.04 -65.80
N ALA A 4 47.15 53.69 -65.53
CA ALA A 4 46.74 54.91 -66.24
C ALA A 4 47.76 56.06 -66.09
N VAL A 5 48.40 56.18 -64.92
CA VAL A 5 49.49 57.17 -64.70
C VAL A 5 50.75 56.81 -65.50
N HIS A 6 51.03 55.51 -65.69
CA HIS A 6 52.17 55.07 -66.49
C HIS A 6 51.92 55.27 -67.99
N GLU A 7 50.73 54.90 -68.48
CA GLU A 7 50.30 55.15 -69.87
C GLU A 7 50.27 56.65 -70.18
N ALA A 8 49.77 57.49 -69.27
CA ALA A 8 49.82 58.95 -69.44
C ALA A 8 51.25 59.52 -69.48
N ARG A 9 52.21 58.89 -68.79
CA ARG A 9 53.62 59.27 -68.87
C ARG A 9 54.26 58.84 -70.19
N GLU A 10 53.93 57.67 -70.71
CA GLU A 10 54.44 57.21 -72.01
C GLU A 10 53.84 58.04 -73.16
N LEU A 11 52.53 58.31 -73.15
CA LEU A 11 51.89 59.20 -74.13
C LEU A 11 52.48 60.62 -74.11
N LYS A 12 52.86 61.13 -72.94
CA LYS A 12 53.54 62.43 -72.83
C LYS A 12 54.94 62.42 -73.46
N LYS A 13 55.67 61.31 -73.38
CA LYS A 13 56.99 61.17 -74.04
C LYS A 13 56.83 61.11 -75.56
N GLU A 14 55.86 60.34 -76.04
CA GLU A 14 55.55 60.23 -77.48
C GLU A 14 55.11 61.58 -78.07
N LEU A 15 54.27 62.34 -77.36
CA LEU A 15 53.86 63.69 -77.79
C LEU A 15 55.02 64.68 -77.88
N VAL A 16 56.04 64.55 -77.02
CA VAL A 16 57.25 65.38 -77.06
C VAL A 16 58.13 64.99 -78.25
N LEU A 17 58.23 63.71 -78.57
CA LEU A 17 58.92 63.22 -79.78
C LEU A 17 58.25 63.73 -81.06
N LEU A 18 56.93 63.57 -81.18
CA LEU A 18 56.17 64.05 -82.36
C LEU A 18 56.24 65.58 -82.52
N ARG A 19 56.34 66.35 -81.43
CA ARG A 19 56.57 67.80 -81.50
C ARG A 19 57.95 68.16 -82.03
N LYS A 20 58.99 67.44 -81.60
CA LYS A 20 60.36 67.63 -82.13
C LYS A 20 60.44 67.27 -83.61
N GLU A 21 59.85 66.14 -84.02
CA GLU A 21 59.81 65.73 -85.42
C GLU A 21 59.05 66.75 -86.30
N LYS A 22 57.94 67.30 -85.79
CA LYS A 22 57.21 68.38 -86.49
C LYS A 22 58.05 69.66 -86.64
N GLU A 23 58.82 70.02 -85.61
CA GLU A 23 59.75 71.17 -85.67
C GLU A 23 60.91 70.92 -86.64
N GLU A 24 61.44 69.69 -86.72
CA GLU A 24 62.45 69.30 -87.71
C GLU A 24 61.91 69.33 -89.14
N ILE A 25 60.68 68.87 -89.39
CA ILE A 25 60.02 68.95 -90.71
C ILE A 25 59.82 70.41 -91.12
N LEU A 26 59.42 71.29 -90.19
CA LEU A 26 59.28 72.73 -90.46
C LEU A 26 60.64 73.42 -90.67
N ALA A 27 61.70 72.99 -89.97
CA ALA A 27 63.05 73.47 -90.18
C ALA A 27 63.64 73.01 -91.53
N ALA A 28 63.31 71.79 -91.97
CA ALA A 28 63.68 71.26 -93.28
C ALA A 28 62.91 71.97 -94.41
N ALA A 29 61.61 72.22 -94.25
CA ALA A 29 60.80 72.97 -95.22
C ALA A 29 61.26 74.43 -95.37
N ARG A 30 61.73 75.07 -94.30
CA ARG A 30 62.34 76.42 -94.37
C ARG A 30 63.73 76.44 -95.01
N LYS A 31 64.48 75.33 -94.99
CA LYS A 31 65.78 75.20 -95.68
C LYS A 31 65.64 74.86 -97.17
N SER A 32 64.59 74.13 -97.58
CA SER A 32 64.33 73.81 -99.00
C SER A 32 63.66 74.93 -99.81
N ALA A 33 63.12 75.97 -99.17
CA ALA A 33 62.48 77.11 -99.85
C ALA A 33 63.43 78.28 -100.18
N MET A 34 64.74 78.17 -99.90
CA MET A 34 65.73 79.24 -100.11
C MET A 34 66.87 78.89 -101.09
N ALA A 35 66.76 77.79 -101.83
CA ALA A 35 67.71 77.40 -102.87
C ALA A 35 67.06 77.38 -104.27
N ALA A 36 67.24 78.51 -104.96
CA ALA A 36 67.47 78.64 -106.40
C ALA A 36 66.29 78.75 -107.41
N PRO A 37 66.52 79.50 -108.52
CA PRO A 37 65.54 80.26 -109.30
C PRO A 37 65.38 79.79 -110.77
N GLY A 38 64.50 80.47 -111.52
CA GLY A 38 64.08 80.16 -112.90
C GLY A 38 65.03 80.51 -114.07
N SER A 39 64.40 80.84 -115.22
CA SER A 39 64.97 81.13 -116.57
C SER A 39 65.14 79.89 -117.47
N GLY A 40 64.77 79.81 -118.75
CA GLY A 40 64.32 80.77 -119.76
C GLY A 40 64.80 80.33 -121.16
N GLY A 41 64.04 80.67 -122.23
CA GLY A 41 64.49 80.73 -123.64
C GLY A 41 64.58 79.41 -124.44
N LYS A 42 64.60 79.38 -125.78
CA LYS A 42 64.45 80.39 -126.84
C LYS A 42 64.41 79.68 -128.22
N GLU A 43 64.00 80.44 -129.24
CA GLU A 43 63.84 80.20 -130.69
C GLU A 43 65.03 79.59 -131.45
N ALA A 44 64.81 79.11 -132.70
CA ALA A 44 65.55 79.57 -133.90
C ALA A 44 65.03 79.02 -135.25
N THR A 45 64.96 79.94 -136.21
CA THR A 45 64.74 79.90 -137.68
C THR A 45 66.06 79.63 -138.46
N GLN A 46 66.02 79.25 -139.76
CA GLN A 46 66.90 79.78 -140.87
C GLN A 46 66.74 79.00 -142.21
N HIS A 47 66.39 79.67 -143.33
CA HIS A 47 67.22 80.11 -144.51
C HIS A 47 67.60 79.01 -145.53
N GLY A 48 67.65 79.20 -146.86
CA GLY A 48 67.43 80.33 -147.77
C GLY A 48 68.02 80.09 -149.19
N SER A 49 67.68 80.97 -150.16
CA SER A 49 68.53 81.46 -151.30
C SER A 49 68.88 80.53 -152.49
N ALA A 50 69.08 80.90 -153.77
CA ALA A 50 68.78 82.03 -154.69
C ALA A 50 69.37 81.71 -156.11
N GLY A 51 68.97 82.47 -157.15
CA GLY A 51 69.73 82.69 -158.42
C GLY A 51 69.10 82.10 -159.70
N ALA A 52 68.50 82.86 -160.64
CA ALA A 52 69.08 83.75 -161.68
C ALA A 52 69.98 83.00 -162.70
N SER A 53 69.96 83.17 -164.03
CA SER A 53 69.29 84.06 -165.00
C SER A 53 69.73 83.68 -166.45
N LYS A 54 68.96 84.16 -167.45
CA LYS A 54 69.35 84.60 -168.83
C LYS A 54 69.62 83.63 -170.00
N ASP A 55 68.82 83.88 -171.06
CA ASP A 55 69.18 84.12 -172.47
C ASP A 55 69.89 83.04 -173.32
N LYS A 56 69.17 82.44 -174.29
CA LYS A 56 69.25 82.76 -175.74
C LYS A 56 68.61 81.69 -176.64
N GLN A 57 68.06 82.19 -177.73
CA GLN A 57 67.37 81.52 -178.83
C GLN A 57 68.12 80.31 -179.44
N SER A 58 67.40 79.20 -179.61
CA SER A 58 67.10 78.56 -180.90
C SER A 58 66.91 77.03 -180.76
N SER A 59 65.96 76.50 -181.52
CA SER A 59 65.59 75.07 -181.69
C SER A 59 64.51 74.49 -180.74
N ASN A 60 63.24 74.71 -181.14
CA ASN A 60 61.98 74.24 -180.54
C ASN A 60 61.74 72.70 -180.58
N LYS A 61 62.77 71.85 -180.43
CA LYS A 61 62.58 70.38 -180.35
C LYS A 61 63.26 69.71 -179.15
N ALA A 62 64.29 70.33 -178.55
CA ALA A 62 64.98 69.79 -177.38
C ALA A 62 64.33 70.19 -176.04
N ALA A 63 63.71 71.38 -175.96
CA ALA A 63 63.01 71.84 -174.77
C ALA A 63 61.74 71.02 -174.48
N GLU A 64 61.05 70.55 -175.53
CA GLU A 64 59.87 69.68 -175.40
C GLU A 64 60.24 68.31 -174.84
N LEU A 65 61.40 67.75 -175.20
CA LEU A 65 61.91 66.50 -174.64
C LEU A 65 62.34 66.63 -173.18
N LYS A 66 62.98 67.75 -172.79
CA LYS A 66 63.32 68.04 -171.38
C LYS A 66 62.08 68.27 -170.53
N LEU A 67 61.07 68.99 -171.03
CA LEU A 67 59.79 69.14 -170.35
C LEU A 67 59.05 67.80 -170.23
N LYS A 68 59.06 66.95 -171.26
CA LYS A 68 58.50 65.58 -171.19
C LYS A 68 59.22 64.72 -170.15
N GLN A 69 60.55 64.79 -170.09
CA GLN A 69 61.33 64.14 -169.04
C GLN A 69 60.98 64.69 -167.65
N GLN A 70 60.87 66.01 -167.50
CA GLN A 70 60.52 66.66 -166.24
C GLN A 70 59.12 66.26 -165.77
N ILE A 71 58.15 66.21 -166.69
CA ILE A 71 56.80 65.73 -166.44
C ILE A 71 56.84 64.25 -166.03
N GLN A 72 57.63 63.40 -166.68
CA GLN A 72 57.79 62.00 -166.27
C GLN A 72 58.41 61.85 -164.87
N THR A 73 59.46 62.61 -164.54
CA THR A 73 60.06 62.60 -163.19
C THR A 73 59.11 63.14 -162.13
N LEU A 74 58.33 64.18 -162.43
CA LEU A 74 57.33 64.70 -161.50
C LEU A 74 56.16 63.73 -161.37
N THR A 75 55.76 63.04 -162.44
CA THR A 75 54.68 62.03 -162.41
C THR A 75 55.10 60.79 -161.62
N THR A 76 56.34 60.32 -161.79
CA THR A 76 56.90 59.22 -160.98
C THR A 76 57.01 59.65 -159.53
N ARG A 77 57.49 60.87 -159.26
CA ARG A 77 57.54 61.41 -157.89
C ARG A 77 56.15 61.57 -157.25
N ILE A 78 55.15 61.99 -158.02
CA ILE A 78 53.76 62.06 -157.54
C ILE A 78 53.25 60.66 -157.23
N LYS A 79 53.50 59.66 -158.08
CA LYS A 79 53.12 58.26 -157.81
C LYS A 79 53.81 57.67 -156.58
N GLU A 80 55.09 57.99 -156.37
CA GLU A 80 55.83 57.64 -155.15
C GLU A 80 55.23 58.31 -153.91
N LEU A 81 54.95 59.62 -153.98
CA LEU A 81 54.31 60.32 -152.86
C LEU A 81 52.91 59.78 -152.58
N GLU A 82 52.15 59.39 -153.61
CA GLU A 82 50.85 58.74 -153.47
C GLU A 82 50.97 57.33 -152.86
N SER A 83 52.03 56.56 -153.16
CA SER A 83 52.29 55.28 -152.50
C SER A 83 52.70 55.49 -151.05
N ASP A 84 53.62 56.42 -150.77
CA ASP A 84 54.07 56.75 -149.41
C ASP A 84 52.89 57.24 -148.55
N THR A 85 52.00 58.04 -149.13
CA THR A 85 50.78 58.51 -148.44
C THR A 85 49.84 57.34 -148.16
N ARG A 86 49.67 56.40 -149.11
CA ARG A 86 48.86 55.19 -148.90
C ARG A 86 49.46 54.28 -147.84
N GLU A 87 50.78 54.11 -147.81
CA GLU A 87 51.50 53.32 -146.81
C GLU A 87 51.39 53.96 -145.42
N LEU A 88 51.61 55.28 -145.30
CA LEU A 88 51.42 56.01 -144.04
C LEU A 88 49.97 55.93 -143.56
N GLN A 89 49.00 56.05 -144.48
CA GLN A 89 47.59 55.95 -144.13
C GLN A 89 47.22 54.53 -143.67
N GLN A 90 47.84 53.50 -144.24
CA GLN A 90 47.72 52.13 -143.78
C GLN A 90 48.36 51.95 -142.38
N GLN A 91 49.58 52.44 -142.16
CA GLN A 91 50.25 52.35 -140.85
C GLN A 91 49.50 53.10 -139.75
N VAL A 92 48.95 54.28 -140.06
CA VAL A 92 48.09 55.02 -139.12
C VAL A 92 46.83 54.20 -138.81
N SER A 93 46.19 53.61 -139.81
CA SER A 93 45.01 52.76 -139.61
C SER A 93 45.32 51.51 -138.75
N GLU A 94 46.48 50.88 -138.98
CA GLU A 94 46.95 49.73 -138.20
C GLU A 94 47.23 50.12 -136.74
N LEU A 95 47.98 51.21 -136.51
CA LEU A 95 48.26 51.72 -135.15
C LEU A 95 47.00 52.22 -134.43
N GLU A 96 46.06 52.83 -135.15
CA GLU A 96 44.76 53.22 -134.60
C GLU A 96 43.97 51.98 -134.17
N SER A 97 43.97 50.90 -134.98
CA SER A 97 43.32 49.65 -134.63
C SER A 97 43.97 48.94 -133.44
N GLU A 98 45.31 48.97 -133.35
CA GLU A 98 46.07 48.41 -132.23
C GLU A 98 45.83 49.22 -130.94
N ASN A 99 45.87 50.55 -131.01
CA ASN A 99 45.53 51.41 -129.88
C ASN A 99 44.08 51.22 -129.42
N GLN A 100 43.14 51.05 -130.35
CA GLN A 100 41.75 50.74 -130.00
C GLN A 100 41.65 49.37 -129.31
N ALA A 101 42.38 48.36 -129.76
CA ALA A 101 42.41 47.04 -129.13
C ALA A 101 43.04 47.08 -127.72
N VAL A 102 44.15 47.79 -127.54
CA VAL A 102 44.81 47.98 -126.24
C VAL A 102 43.92 48.79 -125.28
N ALA A 103 43.27 49.84 -125.78
CA ALA A 103 42.32 50.62 -124.98
C ALA A 103 41.12 49.76 -124.55
N ALA A 104 40.55 48.97 -125.47
CA ALA A 104 39.47 48.04 -125.17
C ALA A 104 39.90 47.01 -124.11
N GLN A 105 41.07 46.39 -124.27
CA GLN A 105 41.60 45.43 -123.29
C GLN A 105 41.82 46.08 -121.91
N SER A 106 42.44 47.27 -121.88
CA SER A 106 42.65 48.03 -120.64
C SER A 106 41.33 48.37 -119.94
N THR A 107 40.29 48.74 -120.70
CA THR A 107 38.96 48.99 -120.10
C THR A 107 38.33 47.72 -119.51
N VAL A 108 38.54 46.56 -120.14
CA VAL A 108 38.07 45.28 -119.60
C VAL A 108 38.83 44.93 -118.33
N ASP A 109 40.17 45.01 -118.34
CA ASP A 109 41.04 44.71 -117.20
C ASP A 109 40.73 45.62 -116.00
N LEU A 110 40.53 46.94 -116.24
CA LEU A 110 40.10 47.87 -115.21
C LEU A 110 38.73 47.50 -114.64
N SER A 111 37.77 47.10 -115.50
CA SER A 111 36.46 46.64 -115.04
C SER A 111 36.53 45.36 -114.20
N GLU A 112 37.44 44.45 -114.51
CA GLU A 112 37.68 43.23 -113.73
C GLU A 112 38.33 43.55 -112.38
N LYS A 113 39.31 44.46 -112.36
CA LYS A 113 39.93 44.94 -111.12
C LYS A 113 38.94 45.66 -110.22
N ASP A 114 38.05 46.47 -110.77
CA ASP A 114 36.99 47.13 -110.01
C ASP A 114 36.01 46.11 -109.39
N ARG A 115 35.67 45.05 -110.12
CA ARG A 115 34.87 43.93 -109.58
C ARG A 115 35.60 43.17 -108.47
N GLU A 116 36.89 42.91 -108.64
CA GLU A 116 37.74 42.24 -107.62
C GLU A 116 37.86 43.09 -106.35
N ILE A 117 38.08 44.41 -106.48
CA ILE A 117 38.12 45.35 -105.36
C ILE A 117 36.77 45.36 -104.63
N ALA A 118 35.65 45.41 -105.35
CA ALA A 118 34.32 45.36 -104.73
C ALA A 118 34.09 44.05 -103.96
N ALA A 119 34.49 42.90 -104.53
CA ALA A 119 34.39 41.60 -103.88
C ALA A 119 35.23 41.54 -102.59
N LEU A 120 36.50 41.99 -102.64
CA LEU A 120 37.39 42.05 -101.47
C LEU A 120 36.86 43.00 -100.39
N GLN A 121 36.27 44.14 -100.78
CA GLN A 121 35.63 45.05 -99.83
C GLN A 121 34.44 44.40 -99.13
N ASP A 122 33.63 43.62 -99.83
CA ASP A 122 32.49 42.92 -99.24
C ASP A 122 32.94 41.76 -98.34
N GLU A 123 33.99 41.03 -98.69
CA GLU A 123 34.63 40.04 -97.81
C GLU A 123 35.21 40.68 -96.54
N LEU A 124 35.85 41.85 -96.67
CA LEU A 124 36.34 42.62 -95.53
C LEU A 124 35.20 43.06 -94.60
N LYS A 125 34.06 43.48 -95.15
CA LYS A 125 32.87 43.81 -94.34
C LYS A 125 32.32 42.56 -93.64
N LYS A 126 32.22 41.43 -94.33
CA LYS A 126 31.76 40.15 -93.76
C LYS A 126 32.67 39.68 -92.62
N THR A 127 33.98 39.69 -92.82
CA THR A 127 34.97 39.29 -91.80
C THR A 127 34.94 40.22 -90.58
N LYS A 128 34.78 41.54 -90.77
CA LYS A 128 34.57 42.49 -89.66
C LYS A 128 33.31 42.19 -88.86
N LEU A 129 32.20 41.88 -89.52
CA LEU A 129 30.96 41.50 -88.82
C LEU A 129 31.14 40.21 -88.00
N VAL A 130 31.81 39.20 -88.55
CA VAL A 130 32.13 37.96 -87.82
C VAL A 130 33.07 38.23 -86.64
N ALA A 131 34.08 39.09 -86.81
CA ALA A 131 34.98 39.49 -85.73
C ALA A 131 34.23 40.23 -84.61
N ASP A 132 33.31 41.14 -84.95
CA ASP A 132 32.49 41.84 -83.97
C ASP A 132 31.51 40.88 -83.25
N GLU A 133 30.90 39.93 -83.96
CA GLU A 133 30.01 38.94 -83.37
C GLU A 133 30.76 37.97 -82.43
N THR A 134 31.93 37.49 -82.85
CA THR A 134 32.79 36.65 -82.00
C THR A 134 33.28 37.41 -80.78
N LYS A 135 33.68 38.68 -80.93
CA LYS A 135 34.01 39.56 -79.79
C LYS A 135 32.84 39.69 -78.81
N ARG A 136 31.61 39.92 -79.30
CA ARG A 136 30.42 39.98 -78.44
C ARG A 136 30.14 38.64 -77.74
N LYS A 137 30.29 37.51 -78.45
CA LYS A 137 30.14 36.15 -77.87
C LYS A 137 31.19 35.91 -76.78
N CYS A 138 32.46 36.22 -77.03
CA CYS A 138 33.53 36.08 -76.04
C CYS A 138 33.27 36.97 -74.81
N GLN A 139 32.84 38.23 -75.01
CA GLN A 139 32.50 39.11 -73.88
C GLN A 139 31.32 38.58 -73.07
N LYS A 140 30.29 38.01 -73.71
CA LYS A 140 29.16 37.38 -73.03
C LYS A 140 29.61 36.16 -72.21
N MET A 141 30.37 35.26 -72.81
CA MET A 141 30.94 34.09 -72.13
C MET A 141 31.82 34.48 -70.94
N LEU A 142 32.60 35.55 -71.08
CA LEU A 142 33.47 36.03 -70.00
C LEU A 142 32.65 36.52 -68.80
N LYS A 143 31.57 37.28 -69.04
CA LYS A 143 30.62 37.68 -67.98
C LYS A 143 29.94 36.49 -67.32
N GLU A 144 29.45 35.53 -68.10
CA GLU A 144 28.81 34.32 -67.56
C GLU A 144 29.78 33.51 -66.68
N LYS A 145 31.06 33.43 -67.07
CA LYS A 145 32.09 32.74 -66.28
C LYS A 145 32.47 33.51 -65.01
N GLU A 146 32.50 34.85 -65.05
CA GLU A 146 32.67 35.68 -63.86
C GLU A 146 31.50 35.49 -62.88
N GLU A 147 30.25 35.46 -63.37
CA GLU A 147 29.06 35.21 -62.55
C GLU A 147 29.03 33.78 -61.97
N GLU A 148 29.43 32.77 -62.75
CA GLU A 148 29.58 31.39 -62.27
C GLU A 148 30.67 31.29 -61.19
N ALA A 149 31.83 31.92 -61.39
CA ALA A 149 32.90 31.93 -60.40
C ALA A 149 32.45 32.63 -59.10
N GLN A 150 31.69 33.72 -59.21
CA GLN A 150 31.15 34.42 -58.05
C GLN A 150 30.10 33.58 -57.30
N ARG A 151 29.22 32.85 -58.01
CA ARG A 151 28.29 31.89 -57.40
C ARG A 151 29.04 30.77 -56.68
N ALA A 152 30.05 30.18 -57.30
CA ALA A 152 30.86 29.12 -56.69
C ALA A 152 31.62 29.61 -55.43
N LEU A 153 32.07 30.87 -55.42
CA LEU A 153 32.68 31.47 -54.22
C LEU A 153 31.65 31.64 -53.09
N GLN A 154 30.44 32.11 -53.38
CA GLN A 154 29.38 32.24 -52.39
C GLN A 154 28.96 30.87 -51.81
N GLU A 155 28.83 29.85 -52.65
CA GLU A 155 28.54 28.48 -52.22
C GLU A 155 29.65 27.94 -51.32
N ASN A 156 30.93 28.15 -51.68
CA ASN A 156 32.06 27.77 -50.83
C ASN A 156 32.06 28.50 -49.48
N GLU A 157 31.73 29.78 -49.45
CA GLU A 157 31.60 30.52 -48.19
C GLU A 157 30.49 29.96 -47.30
N GLN A 158 29.34 29.59 -47.89
CA GLN A 158 28.25 28.96 -47.16
C GLN A 158 28.65 27.59 -46.62
N LEU A 159 29.29 26.75 -47.45
CA LEU A 159 29.82 25.45 -47.03
C LEU A 159 30.84 25.59 -45.91
N ALA A 160 31.73 26.58 -45.97
CA ALA A 160 32.69 26.86 -44.90
C ALA A 160 32.01 27.29 -43.59
N ARG A 161 30.93 28.06 -43.65
CA ARG A 161 30.12 28.41 -42.46
C ARG A 161 29.44 27.17 -41.88
N CYS A 162 28.82 26.34 -42.71
CA CYS A 162 28.21 25.08 -42.28
C CYS A 162 29.25 24.13 -41.65
N ALA A 163 30.42 23.99 -42.24
CA ALA A 163 31.52 23.19 -41.70
C ALA A 163 31.96 23.68 -40.31
N LYS A 164 32.10 24.99 -40.11
CA LYS A 164 32.41 25.57 -38.79
C LYS A 164 31.31 25.29 -37.76
N THR A 165 30.04 25.40 -38.13
CA THR A 165 28.92 25.08 -37.24
C THR A 165 28.92 23.61 -36.83
N LEU A 166 29.11 22.69 -37.79
CA LEU A 166 29.21 21.25 -37.52
C LEU A 166 30.42 20.93 -36.64
N GLN A 167 31.57 21.57 -36.87
CA GLN A 167 32.74 21.41 -36.02
C GLN A 167 32.48 21.90 -34.59
N GLY A 168 31.77 23.02 -34.43
CA GLY A 168 31.34 23.52 -33.11
C GLY A 168 30.42 22.53 -32.39
N GLN A 169 29.46 21.93 -33.11
CA GLN A 169 28.58 20.89 -32.55
C GLN A 169 29.35 19.62 -32.18
N LEU A 170 30.29 19.18 -33.02
CA LEU A 170 31.17 18.05 -32.72
C LEU A 170 32.04 18.29 -31.48
N ALA A 171 32.51 19.53 -31.27
CA ALA A 171 33.27 19.89 -30.07
C ALA A 171 32.44 19.85 -28.78
N LEU A 172 31.12 20.10 -28.86
CA LEU A 172 30.20 20.02 -27.72
C LEU A 172 29.78 18.59 -27.37
N LEU A 173 29.86 17.66 -28.32
CA LEU A 173 29.40 16.27 -28.17
C LEU A 173 30.09 15.53 -27.00
N PRO A 174 31.42 15.61 -26.80
CA PRO A 174 32.08 15.00 -25.64
C PRO A 174 31.58 15.54 -24.30
N GLN A 175 31.26 16.85 -24.22
CA GLN A 175 30.73 17.46 -23.00
C GLN A 175 29.33 16.94 -22.70
N LEU A 176 28.44 16.90 -23.70
CA LEU A 176 27.10 16.34 -23.56
C LEU A 176 27.14 14.85 -23.18
N LYS A 177 28.07 14.08 -23.76
CA LYS A 177 28.29 12.68 -23.41
C LYS A 177 28.70 12.52 -21.94
N LYS A 178 29.63 13.35 -21.45
CA LYS A 178 30.02 13.36 -20.03
C LYS A 178 28.84 13.72 -19.11
N GLN A 179 28.01 14.69 -19.50
CA GLN A 179 26.81 15.05 -18.74
C GLN A 179 25.79 13.91 -18.69
N LEU A 180 25.61 13.18 -19.79
CA LEU A 180 24.73 12.02 -19.86
C LEU A 180 25.21 10.88 -18.95
N GLU A 181 26.51 10.54 -18.98
CA GLU A 181 27.05 9.48 -18.12
C GLU A 181 26.97 9.88 -16.64
N HIS A 182 27.29 11.12 -16.28
CA HIS A 182 27.09 11.63 -14.91
C HIS A 182 25.63 11.56 -14.44
N ALA A 183 24.68 11.85 -15.32
CA ALA A 183 23.26 11.72 -15.00
C ALA A 183 22.84 10.25 -14.82
N LYS A 184 23.42 9.32 -15.58
CA LYS A 184 23.19 7.88 -15.41
C LYS A 184 23.77 7.38 -14.09
N GLU A 185 25.01 7.76 -13.74
CA GLU A 185 25.66 7.42 -12.47
C GLU A 185 24.83 7.91 -11.29
N LYS A 186 24.45 9.20 -11.27
CA LYS A 186 23.56 9.74 -10.23
C LYS A 186 22.24 8.99 -10.12
N ARG A 187 21.64 8.59 -11.25
CA ARG A 187 20.39 7.81 -11.25
C ARG A 187 20.61 6.40 -10.69
N ALA A 188 21.73 5.76 -11.02
CA ALA A 188 22.10 4.45 -10.49
C ALA A 188 22.34 4.53 -8.98
N ASP A 189 23.12 5.51 -8.51
CA ASP A 189 23.38 5.73 -7.07
C ASP A 189 22.08 5.91 -6.28
N VAL A 190 21.16 6.73 -6.78
CA VAL A 190 19.85 6.95 -6.14
C VAL A 190 19.03 5.64 -6.13
N ALA A 191 19.02 4.88 -7.22
CA ALA A 191 18.33 3.60 -7.30
C ALA A 191 18.90 2.58 -6.30
N GLU A 192 20.23 2.48 -6.17
CA GLU A 192 20.88 1.61 -5.19
C GLU A 192 20.55 2.00 -3.75
N VAL A 193 20.54 3.30 -3.43
CA VAL A 193 20.17 3.78 -2.09
C VAL A 193 18.71 3.44 -1.78
N TRP A 194 17.79 3.60 -2.73
CA TRP A 194 16.39 3.21 -2.54
C TRP A 194 16.21 1.70 -2.39
N GLN A 195 16.93 0.92 -3.19
CA GLN A 195 16.92 -0.53 -3.08
C GLN A 195 17.43 -0.98 -1.70
N LYS A 196 18.57 -0.44 -1.23
CA LYS A 196 19.11 -0.73 0.10
C LYS A 196 18.12 -0.35 1.21
N LYS A 197 17.46 0.81 1.12
CA LYS A 197 16.42 1.21 2.10
C LYS A 197 15.22 0.26 2.10
N LEU A 198 14.79 -0.19 0.92
CA LEU A 198 13.69 -1.15 0.79
C LEU A 198 14.08 -2.51 1.39
N GLU A 199 15.27 -3.00 1.09
CA GLU A 199 15.82 -4.24 1.66
C GLU A 199 15.95 -4.14 3.19
N GLN A 200 16.46 -3.03 3.72
CA GLN A 200 16.54 -2.77 5.16
C GLN A 200 15.16 -2.77 5.81
N ARG A 201 14.17 -2.09 5.20
CA ARG A 201 12.79 -2.08 5.70
C ARG A 201 12.19 -3.47 5.71
N ASN A 202 12.40 -4.25 4.65
CA ASN A 202 11.90 -5.61 4.55
C ASN A 202 12.56 -6.53 5.59
N GLN A 203 13.87 -6.40 5.81
CA GLN A 203 14.55 -7.15 6.87
C GLN A 203 14.08 -6.74 8.27
N ALA A 204 13.85 -5.45 8.52
CA ALA A 204 13.31 -4.98 9.79
C ALA A 204 11.89 -5.52 10.03
N PHE A 205 11.05 -5.47 9.00
CA PHE A 205 9.70 -6.03 9.03
C PHE A 205 9.72 -7.54 9.32
N LEU A 206 10.58 -8.32 8.65
CA LEU A 206 10.72 -9.75 8.92
C LEU A 206 11.15 -10.04 10.36
N ARG A 207 12.11 -9.27 10.91
CA ARG A 207 12.53 -9.43 12.31
C ARG A 207 11.40 -9.09 13.30
N GLU A 208 10.61 -8.07 13.01
CA GLU A 208 9.45 -7.67 13.81
C GLU A 208 8.32 -8.72 13.73
N GLU A 209 8.06 -9.27 12.55
CA GLU A 209 7.10 -10.34 12.34
C GLU A 209 7.52 -11.61 13.10
N GLU A 210 8.80 -12.00 13.04
CA GLU A 210 9.35 -13.11 13.82
C GLU A 210 9.24 -12.87 15.33
N ALA A 211 9.58 -11.66 15.80
CA ALA A 211 9.44 -11.31 17.22
C ALA A 211 7.97 -11.36 17.67
N SER A 212 7.05 -10.93 16.81
CA SER A 212 5.60 -11.00 17.06
C SER A 212 5.11 -12.44 17.12
N LYS A 213 5.59 -13.30 16.21
CA LYS A 213 5.30 -14.74 16.25
C LYS A 213 5.82 -15.41 17.52
N ARG A 214 7.02 -15.06 17.99
CA ARG A 214 7.57 -15.56 19.26
C ARG A 214 6.70 -15.13 20.45
N LYS A 215 6.34 -13.84 20.54
CA LYS A 215 5.42 -13.34 21.59
C LYS A 215 4.06 -14.02 21.56
N LEU A 216 3.51 -14.26 20.36
CA LEU A 216 2.24 -14.98 20.21
C LEU A 216 2.37 -16.42 20.71
N ALA A 217 3.45 -17.12 20.35
CA ALA A 217 3.72 -18.47 20.83
C ALA A 217 3.91 -18.52 22.36
N GLU A 218 4.64 -17.56 22.94
CA GLU A 218 4.79 -17.41 24.39
C GLU A 218 3.45 -17.18 25.08
N SER A 219 2.62 -16.28 24.56
CA SER A 219 1.28 -16.03 25.10
C SER A 219 0.36 -17.25 24.98
N ALA A 220 0.44 -17.99 23.86
CA ALA A 220 -0.34 -19.21 23.66
C ALA A 220 0.09 -20.31 24.65
N ALA A 221 1.40 -20.44 24.93
CA ALA A 221 1.91 -21.35 25.94
C ALA A 221 1.43 -20.97 27.35
N GLN A 222 1.43 -19.69 27.70
CA GLN A 222 0.89 -19.21 28.99
C GLN A 222 -0.61 -19.48 29.12
N VAL A 223 -1.39 -19.28 28.05
CA VAL A 223 -2.82 -19.62 28.05
C VAL A 223 -3.02 -21.12 28.25
N ALA A 224 -2.22 -21.97 27.59
CA ALA A 224 -2.30 -23.41 27.78
C ALA A 224 -2.02 -23.82 29.24
N GLU A 225 -0.97 -23.25 29.86
CA GLU A 225 -0.65 -23.47 31.28
C GLU A 225 -1.80 -23.02 32.20
N LEU A 226 -2.37 -21.84 31.96
CA LEU A 226 -3.51 -21.34 32.74
C LEU A 226 -4.77 -22.21 32.55
N VAL A 227 -4.97 -22.78 31.36
CA VAL A 227 -6.08 -23.71 31.10
C VAL A 227 -5.89 -25.02 31.87
N GLU A 228 -4.66 -25.56 31.91
CA GLU A 228 -4.33 -26.73 32.72
C GLU A 228 -4.53 -26.45 34.21
N GLN A 229 -4.01 -25.33 34.73
CA GLN A 229 -4.22 -24.92 36.12
C GLN A 229 -5.69 -24.74 36.47
N LYS A 230 -6.49 -24.14 35.56
CA LYS A 230 -7.94 -24.02 35.74
C LYS A 230 -8.59 -25.40 35.83
N HIS A 231 -8.19 -26.34 34.98
CA HIS A 231 -8.71 -27.70 35.01
C HIS A 231 -8.38 -28.40 36.32
N ASP A 232 -7.13 -28.33 36.78
CA ASP A 232 -6.70 -28.90 38.07
C ASP A 232 -7.49 -28.32 39.25
N LEU A 233 -7.66 -26.99 39.28
CA LEU A 233 -8.44 -26.32 40.31
C LEU A 233 -9.92 -26.71 40.25
N GLN A 234 -10.47 -26.89 39.06
CA GLN A 234 -11.85 -27.33 38.88
C GLN A 234 -12.05 -28.76 39.38
N THR A 235 -11.15 -29.69 39.03
CA THR A 235 -11.18 -31.06 39.57
C THR A 235 -11.06 -31.06 41.09
N ARG A 236 -10.18 -30.23 41.66
CA ARG A 236 -10.05 -30.12 43.12
C ARG A 236 -11.30 -29.55 43.78
N LEU A 237 -11.97 -28.60 43.13
CA LEU A 237 -13.23 -28.04 43.60
C LEU A 237 -14.32 -29.12 43.59
N GLU A 238 -14.46 -29.88 42.51
CA GLU A 238 -15.40 -31.01 42.40
C GLU A 238 -15.14 -32.07 43.48
N GLU A 239 -13.87 -32.40 43.78
CA GLU A 239 -13.51 -33.29 44.88
C GLU A 239 -13.93 -32.76 46.26
N LEU A 240 -13.76 -31.45 46.50
CA LEU A 240 -14.12 -30.82 47.78
C LEU A 240 -15.64 -30.70 47.93
N GLU A 241 -16.35 -30.35 46.86
CA GLU A 241 -17.82 -30.36 46.83
C GLU A 241 -18.36 -31.77 47.12
N GLY A 242 -17.75 -32.81 46.54
CA GLY A 242 -18.06 -34.20 46.84
C GLY A 242 -17.89 -34.53 48.34
N LYS A 243 -16.74 -34.17 48.93
CA LYS A 243 -16.46 -34.39 50.37
C LYS A 243 -17.44 -33.65 51.27
N ILE A 244 -17.81 -32.41 50.94
CA ILE A 244 -18.80 -31.65 51.71
C ILE A 244 -20.16 -32.37 51.62
N GLY A 245 -20.57 -32.83 50.44
CA GLY A 245 -21.80 -33.61 50.28
C GLY A 245 -21.79 -34.92 51.09
N GLU A 246 -20.65 -35.61 51.16
CA GLU A 246 -20.49 -36.80 52.02
C GLU A 246 -20.62 -36.46 53.52
N ILE A 247 -19.93 -35.40 53.98
CA ILE A 247 -20.02 -34.94 55.37
C ILE A 247 -21.45 -34.54 55.72
N ASP A 248 -22.14 -33.79 54.84
CA ASP A 248 -23.53 -33.40 55.04
C ASP A 248 -24.45 -34.61 55.10
N SER A 249 -24.21 -35.64 54.26
CA SER A 249 -24.95 -36.90 54.30
C SER A 249 -24.75 -37.63 55.63
N ILE A 250 -23.49 -37.77 56.06
CA ILE A 250 -23.12 -38.39 57.35
C ILE A 250 -23.78 -37.63 58.49
N HIS A 251 -23.64 -36.31 58.54
CA HIS A 251 -24.23 -35.48 59.57
C HIS A 251 -25.76 -35.59 59.59
N GLN A 252 -26.42 -35.60 58.43
CA GLN A 252 -27.86 -35.83 58.38
C GLN A 252 -28.26 -37.23 58.89
N THR A 253 -27.47 -38.27 58.61
CA THR A 253 -27.73 -39.61 59.17
C THR A 253 -27.51 -39.64 60.68
N GLU A 254 -26.44 -39.04 61.18
CA GLU A 254 -26.16 -38.91 62.62
C GLU A 254 -27.27 -38.14 63.33
N MET A 255 -27.71 -37.00 62.79
CA MET A 255 -28.83 -36.23 63.34
C MET A 255 -30.14 -37.03 63.37
N ARG A 256 -30.41 -37.86 62.36
CA ARG A 256 -31.58 -38.78 62.37
C ARG A 256 -31.43 -39.83 63.46
N ASP A 257 -30.26 -40.43 63.59
CA ASP A 257 -29.96 -41.44 64.62
C ASP A 257 -30.04 -40.84 66.04
N GLU A 258 -29.51 -39.65 66.26
CA GLU A 258 -29.61 -38.91 67.52
C GLU A 258 -31.06 -38.56 67.84
N THR A 259 -31.81 -38.07 66.86
CA THR A 259 -33.25 -37.82 67.02
C THR A 259 -33.98 -39.10 67.41
N GLN A 260 -33.68 -40.23 66.77
CA GLN A 260 -34.27 -41.52 67.12
C GLN A 260 -33.88 -41.96 68.54
N ARG A 261 -32.61 -41.83 68.93
CA ARG A 261 -32.14 -42.12 70.30
C ARG A 261 -32.84 -41.24 71.33
N HIS A 262 -33.05 -39.96 71.04
CA HIS A 262 -33.80 -39.06 71.90
C HIS A 262 -35.25 -39.53 72.07
N VAL A 263 -35.91 -39.93 70.99
CA VAL A 263 -37.26 -40.52 71.06
C VAL A 263 -37.27 -41.78 71.92
N ASP A 264 -36.31 -42.69 71.72
CA ASP A 264 -36.22 -43.92 72.51
C ASP A 264 -35.98 -43.62 74.01
N LEU A 265 -35.08 -42.69 74.33
CA LEU A 265 -34.83 -42.24 75.70
C LEU A 265 -36.07 -41.57 76.31
N GLU A 266 -36.80 -40.74 75.57
CA GLU A 266 -38.07 -40.16 76.04
C GLU A 266 -39.11 -41.24 76.32
N THR A 267 -39.20 -42.28 75.48
CA THR A 267 -40.13 -43.39 75.73
C THR A 267 -39.74 -44.21 76.95
N LEU A 268 -38.44 -44.46 77.16
CA LEU A 268 -37.94 -45.15 78.35
C LEU A 268 -38.14 -44.30 79.61
N ALA A 269 -37.89 -42.99 79.54
CA ALA A 269 -38.15 -42.07 80.64
C ALA A 269 -39.63 -42.09 81.05
N LYS A 270 -40.55 -42.02 80.08
CA LYS A 270 -42.00 -42.16 80.32
C LYS A 270 -42.34 -43.50 80.96
N GLN A 271 -41.76 -44.61 80.50
CA GLN A 271 -41.97 -45.94 81.10
C GLN A 271 -41.44 -46.02 82.54
N LEU A 272 -40.30 -45.38 82.83
CA LEU A 272 -39.74 -45.31 84.18
C LEU A 272 -40.60 -44.44 85.09
N GLU A 273 -41.09 -43.29 84.63
CA GLU A 273 -42.06 -42.46 85.35
C GLU A 273 -43.33 -43.23 85.67
N GLU A 274 -43.89 -43.96 84.70
CA GLU A 274 -45.05 -44.83 84.91
C GLU A 274 -44.78 -45.92 85.96
N ARG A 275 -43.60 -46.55 85.92
CA ARG A 275 -43.19 -47.55 86.93
C ARG A 275 -42.96 -46.94 88.31
N LEU A 276 -42.37 -45.75 88.38
CA LEU A 276 -42.19 -45.02 89.64
C LEU A 276 -43.54 -44.64 90.24
N LEU A 277 -44.49 -44.13 89.46
CA LEU A 277 -45.85 -43.87 89.91
C LEU A 277 -46.54 -45.16 90.39
N ALA A 278 -46.39 -46.26 89.66
CA ALA A 278 -46.92 -47.56 90.09
C ALA A 278 -46.28 -48.03 91.41
N ALA A 279 -44.97 -47.90 91.56
CA ALA A 279 -44.24 -48.24 92.77
C ALA A 279 -44.63 -47.33 93.95
N GLU A 280 -44.81 -46.02 93.73
CA GLU A 280 -45.29 -45.07 94.74
C GLU A 280 -46.71 -45.42 95.20
N ILE A 281 -47.60 -45.81 94.29
CA ILE A 281 -48.94 -46.31 94.65
C ILE A 281 -48.84 -47.58 95.50
N VAL A 282 -47.93 -48.51 95.16
CA VAL A 282 -47.70 -49.73 95.96
C VAL A 282 -47.12 -49.39 97.33
N ALA A 283 -46.16 -48.47 97.41
CA ALA A 283 -45.57 -48.01 98.65
C ALA A 283 -46.62 -47.35 99.55
N ARG A 284 -47.45 -46.44 99.03
CA ARG A 284 -48.58 -45.85 99.77
C ARG A 284 -49.57 -46.90 100.27
N LYS A 285 -49.86 -47.93 99.48
CA LYS A 285 -50.69 -49.06 99.92
C LYS A 285 -50.02 -49.88 101.02
N ALA A 286 -48.71 -50.07 100.95
CA ALA A 286 -47.93 -50.76 101.98
C ALA A 286 -47.89 -49.95 103.28
N GLU A 287 -47.65 -48.64 103.21
CA GLU A 287 -47.74 -47.72 104.37
C GLU A 287 -49.14 -47.76 105.00
N GLN A 288 -50.20 -47.71 104.18
CA GLN A 288 -51.57 -47.88 104.68
C GLN A 288 -51.77 -49.24 105.37
N ALA A 289 -51.21 -50.32 104.80
CA ALA A 289 -51.27 -51.64 105.40
C ALA A 289 -50.48 -51.71 106.72
N GLU A 290 -49.33 -51.04 106.82
CA GLU A 290 -48.55 -50.93 108.06
C GLU A 290 -49.30 -50.17 109.14
N VAL A 291 -49.94 -49.04 108.82
CA VAL A 291 -50.78 -48.29 109.75
C VAL A 291 -51.91 -49.18 110.27
N VAL A 292 -52.61 -49.90 109.38
CA VAL A 292 -53.65 -50.86 109.78
C VAL A 292 -53.06 -51.97 110.65
N ALA A 293 -51.88 -52.49 110.32
CA ALA A 293 -51.21 -53.52 111.12
C ALA A 293 -50.86 -53.02 112.53
N LEU A 294 -50.30 -51.82 112.67
CA LEU A 294 -50.00 -51.19 113.96
C LEU A 294 -51.28 -50.92 114.77
N GLU A 295 -52.35 -50.47 114.13
CA GLU A 295 -53.65 -50.32 114.78
C GLU A 295 -54.19 -51.66 115.27
N THR A 296 -54.09 -52.72 114.47
CA THR A 296 -54.50 -54.08 114.89
C THR A 296 -53.63 -54.60 116.03
N GLN A 297 -52.32 -54.36 116.01
CA GLN A 297 -51.41 -54.74 117.10
C GLN A 297 -51.77 -54.01 118.39
N LYS A 298 -52.06 -52.70 118.33
CA LYS A 298 -52.52 -51.93 119.50
C LYS A 298 -53.83 -52.46 120.07
N GLN A 299 -54.76 -52.88 119.21
CA GLN A 299 -56.00 -53.53 119.64
C GLN A 299 -55.71 -54.87 120.30
N GLU A 300 -54.82 -55.68 119.74
CA GLU A 300 -54.39 -56.97 120.30
C GLU A 300 -53.74 -56.79 121.68
N THR A 301 -52.82 -55.83 121.84
CA THR A 301 -52.18 -55.54 123.15
C THR A 301 -53.20 -55.07 124.18
N ARG A 302 -54.17 -54.26 123.76
CA ARG A 302 -55.25 -53.79 124.65
C ARG A 302 -56.14 -54.95 125.11
N LEU A 303 -56.43 -55.91 124.23
CA LEU A 303 -57.17 -57.12 124.58
C LEU A 303 -56.34 -58.04 125.50
N ARG A 304 -55.02 -58.13 125.32
CA ARG A 304 -54.13 -58.85 126.24
C ARG A 304 -54.16 -58.26 127.65
N GLN A 305 -54.02 -56.94 127.79
CA GLN A 305 -54.11 -56.27 129.10
C GLN A 305 -55.46 -56.51 129.78
N LEU A 306 -56.58 -56.42 129.04
CA LEU A 306 -57.90 -56.77 129.56
C LEU A 306 -58.00 -58.21 130.06
N ALA A 307 -57.26 -59.15 129.44
CA ALA A 307 -57.21 -60.53 129.87
C ALA A 307 -56.34 -60.74 131.13
N GLU A 308 -55.22 -60.02 131.25
CA GLU A 308 -54.38 -59.99 132.44
C GLU A 308 -55.13 -59.40 133.64
N ASP A 309 -55.80 -58.25 133.48
CA ASP A 309 -56.64 -57.64 134.52
C ASP A 309 -57.76 -58.59 134.99
N ALA A 310 -58.32 -59.38 134.07
CA ALA A 310 -59.31 -60.40 134.40
C ALA A 310 -58.71 -61.60 135.16
N ALA A 311 -57.46 -61.98 134.87
CA ALA A 311 -56.74 -63.01 135.59
C ALA A 311 -56.43 -62.58 137.03
N ASP A 312 -55.93 -61.35 137.22
CA ASP A 312 -55.65 -60.76 138.53
C ASP A 312 -56.92 -60.67 139.39
N ALA A 313 -58.06 -60.32 138.79
CA ALA A 313 -59.35 -60.30 139.49
C ALA A 313 -59.82 -61.70 139.95
N VAL A 314 -59.42 -62.76 139.24
CA VAL A 314 -59.70 -64.15 139.62
C VAL A 314 -58.76 -64.59 140.73
N GLU A 315 -57.48 -64.23 140.66
CA GLU A 315 -56.49 -64.52 141.70
C GLU A 315 -56.87 -63.85 143.03
N ALA A 316 -57.25 -62.57 143.01
CA ALA A 316 -57.73 -61.85 144.20
C ALA A 316 -58.99 -62.49 144.83
N ARG A 317 -59.87 -63.09 144.01
CA ARG A 317 -61.03 -63.85 144.51
C ARG A 317 -60.62 -65.19 145.13
N ALA A 318 -59.65 -65.88 144.54
CA ALA A 318 -59.13 -67.14 145.07
C ALA A 318 -58.48 -66.93 146.44
N GLU A 319 -57.62 -65.92 146.58
CA GLU A 319 -56.98 -65.60 147.86
C GLU A 319 -58.01 -65.23 148.96
N LYS A 320 -59.11 -64.56 148.59
CA LYS A 320 -60.16 -64.22 149.56
C LYS A 320 -60.88 -65.48 150.07
N ALA A 321 -61.17 -66.42 149.18
CA ALA A 321 -61.78 -67.69 149.55
C ALA A 321 -60.86 -68.53 150.45
N GLU A 322 -59.54 -68.50 150.22
CA GLU A 322 -58.56 -69.18 151.07
C GLU A 322 -58.51 -68.58 152.49
N ARG A 323 -58.54 -67.25 152.62
CA ARG A 323 -58.58 -66.58 153.94
C ARG A 323 -59.87 -66.91 154.71
N GLU A 324 -61.01 -66.98 154.03
CA GLU A 324 -62.29 -67.37 154.64
C GLU A 324 -62.28 -68.84 155.10
N LEU A 325 -61.65 -69.74 154.34
CA LEU A 325 -61.48 -71.15 154.72
C LEU A 325 -60.58 -71.32 155.95
N ALA A 326 -59.46 -70.59 156.00
CA ALA A 326 -58.55 -70.59 157.15
C ALA A 326 -59.25 -70.09 158.44
N GLY A 327 -60.11 -69.07 158.32
CA GLY A 327 -60.93 -68.57 159.43
C GLY A 327 -61.93 -69.62 159.95
N ALA A 328 -62.58 -70.36 159.04
CA ALA A 328 -63.51 -71.43 159.42
C ALA A 328 -62.82 -72.61 160.12
N GLN A 329 -61.59 -72.97 159.70
CA GLN A 329 -60.81 -74.03 160.33
C GLN A 329 -60.38 -73.68 161.77
N GLN A 330 -60.00 -72.42 162.03
CA GLN A 330 -59.70 -71.96 163.39
C GLN A 330 -60.92 -72.02 164.33
N GLN A 331 -62.09 -71.65 163.82
CA GLN A 331 -63.34 -71.76 164.58
C GLN A 331 -63.70 -73.21 164.91
N LEU A 332 -63.43 -74.14 163.98
CA LEU A 332 -63.66 -75.57 164.20
C LEU A 332 -62.74 -76.13 165.29
N ASN A 333 -61.44 -75.78 165.24
CA ASN A 333 -60.47 -76.21 166.25
C ASN A 333 -60.80 -75.68 167.66
N SER A 334 -61.22 -74.41 167.77
CA SER A 334 -61.63 -73.84 169.07
C SER A 334 -62.89 -74.49 169.65
N LEU A 335 -63.82 -74.95 168.81
CA LEU A 335 -65.01 -75.70 169.24
C LEU A 335 -64.65 -77.12 169.69
N GLU A 336 -63.69 -77.78 169.02
CA GLU A 336 -63.16 -79.09 169.45
C GLU A 336 -62.48 -79.03 170.82
N GLU A 337 -61.65 -78.01 171.07
CA GLU A 337 -60.97 -77.82 172.36
C GLU A 337 -61.97 -77.55 173.51
N ALA A 338 -63.00 -76.74 173.25
CA ALA A 338 -64.03 -76.42 174.24
C ALA A 338 -64.90 -77.65 174.63
N LEU A 339 -65.12 -78.58 173.69
CA LEU A 339 -65.87 -79.81 173.94
C LEU A 339 -65.04 -80.84 174.73
N GLN A 340 -63.75 -80.99 174.42
CA GLN A 340 -62.85 -81.86 175.18
C GLN A 340 -62.74 -81.45 176.66
N ALA A 341 -62.73 -80.15 176.95
CA ALA A 341 -62.66 -79.62 178.33
C ALA A 341 -63.86 -80.00 179.22
N ARG A 342 -64.99 -80.42 178.64
CA ARG A 342 -66.21 -80.84 179.36
C ARG A 342 -66.40 -82.36 179.43
N GLY A 343 -65.42 -83.16 178.99
CA GLY A 343 -65.50 -84.61 179.03
C GLY A 343 -66.51 -85.21 178.05
N VAL A 344 -66.82 -84.50 176.96
CA VAL A 344 -67.72 -84.96 175.88
C VAL A 344 -67.01 -84.85 174.53
N THR A 345 -66.88 -85.94 173.80
CA THR A 345 -66.29 -85.96 172.45
C THR A 345 -67.34 -85.65 171.37
N LEU A 346 -66.98 -84.82 170.37
CA LEU A 346 -67.84 -84.37 169.26
C LEU A 346 -68.55 -85.53 168.52
N ASP A 347 -67.93 -86.71 168.50
CA ASP A 347 -68.48 -87.95 167.94
C ASP A 347 -69.77 -88.45 168.62
N TYR A 348 -70.05 -88.04 169.87
CA TYR A 348 -71.28 -88.42 170.57
C TYR A 348 -72.49 -87.55 170.15
N LEU A 349 -72.25 -86.34 169.63
CA LEU A 349 -73.29 -85.40 169.19
C LEU A 349 -73.67 -85.58 167.71
N LEU A 350 -72.80 -86.17 166.90
CA LEU A 350 -73.04 -86.39 165.46
C LEU A 350 -73.94 -87.60 165.13
N LYS A 351 -74.47 -88.32 166.15
CA LYS A 351 -75.37 -89.49 165.96
C LYS A 351 -76.87 -89.16 165.87
N GLN A 352 -77.28 -87.89 165.78
CA GLN A 352 -78.67 -87.51 165.48
C GLN A 352 -78.78 -86.51 164.30
N GLN A 353 -79.46 -86.98 163.24
CA GLN A 353 -80.09 -86.24 162.10
C GLN A 353 -79.22 -85.65 160.96
N ASN A 354 -79.12 -86.36 159.82
CA ASN A 354 -79.90 -86.27 158.54
C ASN A 354 -80.37 -84.90 157.94
N PRO A 355 -80.66 -84.80 156.60
CA PRO A 355 -79.92 -84.05 155.57
C PRO A 355 -80.77 -82.96 154.84
N VAL A 356 -80.25 -82.29 153.78
CA VAL A 356 -80.92 -81.62 152.59
C VAL A 356 -79.98 -80.53 152.02
N SER A 357 -79.51 -80.52 150.76
CA SER A 357 -80.12 -80.43 149.41
C SER A 357 -80.60 -79.02 148.97
N VAL A 358 -80.43 -78.75 147.65
CA VAL A 358 -81.11 -77.77 146.75
C VAL A 358 -80.42 -76.39 146.59
N ALA A 359 -80.43 -75.66 145.46
CA ALA A 359 -80.48 -75.87 144.00
C ALA A 359 -80.48 -74.48 143.30
N GLY A 360 -79.94 -74.40 142.08
CA GLY A 360 -80.66 -73.84 140.92
C GLY A 360 -80.55 -72.36 140.52
N ARG A 361 -80.73 -72.19 139.18
CA ARG A 361 -81.19 -71.02 138.37
C ARG A 361 -80.06 -70.21 137.67
N ALA A 362 -79.93 -69.99 136.35
CA ALA A 362 -80.73 -69.95 135.09
C ALA A 362 -80.81 -68.52 134.49
N SER A 363 -80.92 -68.44 133.13
CA SER A 363 -81.24 -67.29 132.23
C SER A 363 -80.10 -66.31 131.86
N SER A 364 -80.03 -65.67 130.67
CA SER A 364 -80.82 -65.64 129.42
C SER A 364 -80.19 -64.70 128.34
N MET A 365 -80.61 -64.85 127.06
CA MET A 365 -80.71 -63.84 125.95
C MET A 365 -79.44 -63.24 125.32
N ALA A 366 -79.37 -62.67 124.10
CA ALA A 366 -80.05 -62.71 122.77
C ALA A 366 -79.44 -61.58 121.88
N HIS A 367 -79.61 -61.65 120.54
CA HIS A 367 -79.47 -60.59 119.49
C HIS A 367 -78.08 -60.20 118.94
N ASN A 368 -77.86 -59.69 117.71
CA ASN A 368 -78.50 -59.68 116.35
C ASN A 368 -77.67 -58.74 115.41
N GLY A 369 -77.71 -58.93 114.07
CA GLY A 369 -77.36 -57.90 113.03
C GLY A 369 -76.02 -58.10 112.26
N LYS A 370 -75.89 -58.37 110.94
CA LYS A 370 -76.54 -57.94 109.66
C LYS A 370 -76.03 -56.53 109.24
N THR A 371 -75.27 -56.32 108.15
CA THR A 371 -75.61 -56.22 106.69
C THR A 371 -74.32 -56.08 105.84
N ARG A 372 -74.07 -56.73 104.69
CA ARG A 372 -74.66 -56.72 103.31
C ARG A 372 -74.06 -55.69 102.32
N ALA A 373 -73.18 -56.22 101.44
CA ALA A 373 -73.04 -56.09 99.97
C ALA A 373 -73.25 -54.76 99.20
N THR A 374 -72.35 -54.49 98.24
CA THR A 374 -72.68 -54.41 96.79
C THR A 374 -71.44 -54.60 95.88
N ASN A 375 -71.59 -55.49 94.90
CA ASN A 375 -70.82 -55.59 93.65
C ASN A 375 -71.30 -54.53 92.64
N THR A 376 -70.46 -54.09 91.68
CA THR A 376 -70.61 -54.41 90.24
C THR A 376 -69.53 -53.76 89.35
N LEU A 377 -69.16 -54.51 88.31
CA LEU A 377 -68.32 -54.20 87.15
C LEU A 377 -68.80 -52.99 86.32
N LYS A 378 -67.89 -52.32 85.59
CA LYS A 378 -67.79 -52.37 84.10
C LYS A 378 -66.77 -51.35 83.50
N LYS A 379 -65.92 -51.86 82.59
CA LYS A 379 -65.23 -51.16 81.46
C LYS A 379 -66.28 -50.62 80.46
N PRO A 380 -66.02 -49.66 79.53
CA PRO A 380 -64.91 -49.73 78.54
C PRO A 380 -64.31 -48.39 78.00
N SER A 381 -63.21 -48.53 77.24
CA SER A 381 -62.61 -47.60 76.24
C SER A 381 -63.48 -47.49 74.96
N PRO A 382 -63.36 -46.50 74.04
CA PRO A 382 -62.24 -46.46 73.04
C PRO A 382 -61.88 -45.08 72.36
N THR A 383 -60.64 -45.04 71.83
CA THR A 383 -60.08 -44.58 70.52
C THR A 383 -60.73 -43.42 69.71
N THR A 384 -59.92 -42.56 69.04
CA THR A 384 -59.79 -42.37 67.55
C THR A 384 -59.21 -41.01 67.06
N SER A 385 -58.05 -41.08 66.36
CA SER A 385 -57.57 -40.46 65.09
C SER A 385 -57.42 -38.95 64.76
N ARG A 386 -56.27 -38.68 64.10
CA ARG A 386 -56.01 -38.06 62.75
C ARG A 386 -55.68 -36.56 62.57
N CYS A 387 -54.46 -36.35 62.02
CA CYS A 387 -53.99 -35.50 60.90
C CYS A 387 -54.51 -34.06 60.70
N LYS A 388 -53.56 -33.13 60.39
CA LYS A 388 -53.53 -32.38 59.11
C LYS A 388 -52.22 -31.58 58.87
N THR A 389 -51.84 -31.61 57.59
CA THR A 389 -50.77 -30.98 56.79
C THR A 389 -50.98 -29.50 56.45
N VAL A 390 -49.91 -28.73 56.15
CA VAL A 390 -49.93 -27.51 55.29
C VAL A 390 -48.58 -27.35 54.52
N PRO A 391 -48.55 -26.81 53.27
CA PRO A 391 -47.45 -26.95 52.30
C PRO A 391 -46.64 -25.66 52.05
N LYS A 392 -45.50 -25.76 51.35
CA LYS A 392 -44.82 -24.60 50.75
C LYS A 392 -43.87 -25.00 49.61
N MET A 393 -44.14 -24.54 48.39
CA MET A 393 -43.13 -24.13 47.40
C MET A 393 -43.79 -23.62 46.12
N GLN A 394 -43.39 -22.42 45.69
CA GLN A 394 -42.94 -22.12 44.31
C GLN A 394 -42.67 -20.61 44.18
N ARG A 395 -41.41 -20.25 43.89
CA ARG A 395 -41.01 -18.97 43.29
C ARG A 395 -39.78 -19.26 42.43
N SER A 396 -39.97 -19.28 41.12
CA SER A 396 -38.90 -19.18 40.12
C SER A 396 -38.85 -17.74 39.65
N THR A 397 -37.65 -17.15 39.65
CA THR A 397 -37.32 -15.93 38.92
C THR A 397 -35.99 -16.17 38.24
N THR A 398 -36.03 -16.28 36.90
CA THR A 398 -34.85 -16.25 36.04
C THR A 398 -34.69 -14.83 35.53
N ILE A 399 -33.49 -14.30 35.74
CA ILE A 399 -32.97 -13.05 35.21
C ILE A 399 -32.11 -13.43 34.01
N GLU A 400 -32.34 -12.83 32.84
CA GLU A 400 -31.27 -12.58 31.88
C GLU A 400 -31.47 -11.21 31.22
N ALA A 401 -30.35 -10.51 31.12
CA ALA A 401 -30.20 -9.12 30.74
C ALA A 401 -29.20 -9.05 29.57
N THR A 402 -29.37 -8.03 28.70
CA THR A 402 -28.34 -7.39 27.83
C THR A 402 -27.74 -8.25 26.70
N SER A 403 -27.33 -7.77 25.52
CA SER A 403 -26.79 -6.49 25.01
C SER A 403 -26.90 -6.53 23.46
N ASN A 404 -27.51 -5.58 22.75
CA ASN A 404 -26.96 -4.32 22.18
C ASN A 404 -25.59 -4.37 21.46
N ASN A 405 -25.64 -3.99 20.17
CA ASN A 405 -24.77 -3.15 19.32
C ASN A 405 -23.24 -3.29 19.34
N GLU A 406 -22.63 -3.42 18.14
CA GLU A 406 -21.63 -2.55 17.46
C GLU A 406 -21.58 -3.08 15.99
N ASP A 407 -21.78 -2.38 14.86
CA ASP A 407 -21.46 -1.06 14.31
C ASP A 407 -19.98 -0.79 13.96
N GLU A 408 -19.78 -0.47 12.68
CA GLU A 408 -18.66 0.20 11.99
C GLU A 408 -17.20 -0.29 12.15
N ARG A 409 -16.62 -0.73 11.01
CA ARG A 409 -15.25 -0.32 10.63
C ARG A 409 -14.95 -0.57 9.14
N ASP A 410 -15.13 0.46 8.32
CA ASP A 410 -14.47 0.64 7.02
C ASP A 410 -13.96 2.08 6.91
N ARG A 411 -12.65 2.26 7.11
CA ARG A 411 -11.82 3.39 6.63
C ARG A 411 -10.38 2.96 6.46
#